data_AF-A0A970LA66-F1
#
_entry.id   AF-A0A970LA66-F1
#
_cell.length_a   1.000
_cell.length_b   1.000
_cell.length_c   1.000
_cell.angle_alpha   90.00
_cell.angle_beta   90.00
_cell.angle_gamma   90.00
#
_symmetry.space_group_name_H-M   'P 1'
#
loop_
_entity.id
_entity.type
_entity.pdbx_description
1 polymer ?
#
loop_
_entity_poly.entity_id
_entity_poly.type
_entity_poly.pdbx_seq_one_letter_code
_entity_poly.pdbx_strand_id
1 'polypeptide(L)' 'EPLSGGSLLVGYAFRATTAGEEKRRGTVSGFFDYPGNPCLELEFEGETKLLPLHPDFILSVNHKNRHLEFQLPEGL' A
#
# COMPACT_ATOMS: atom_id res chain seq x y z
N GLU A 1 -18.48 11.37 -1.85
CA GLU A 1 -17.61 10.93 -2.97
C GLU A 1 -16.68 9.83 -2.44
N PRO A 2 -16.68 8.60 -2.98
CA PRO A 2 -15.91 7.53 -2.37
C PRO A 2 -14.54 7.41 -3.05
N LEU A 3 -13.47 7.65 -2.27
CA LEU A 3 -12.13 7.08 -2.46
C LEU A 3 -11.22 7.63 -3.58
N SER A 4 -11.28 8.91 -3.97
CA SER A 4 -10.17 9.57 -4.69
C SER A 4 -8.93 9.86 -3.80
N GLY A 5 -8.83 9.19 -2.63
CA GLY A 5 -8.03 9.63 -1.48
C GLY A 5 -6.69 8.94 -1.27
N GLY A 6 -6.09 8.34 -2.31
CA GLY A 6 -4.81 7.64 -2.16
C GLY A 6 -3.67 8.54 -1.65
N SER A 7 -3.71 9.84 -1.98
CA SER A 7 -2.76 10.84 -1.45
C SER A 7 -2.82 10.99 0.07
N LEU A 8 -3.96 10.71 0.71
CA LEU A 8 -4.09 10.76 2.18
C LEU A 8 -3.38 9.61 2.88
N LEU A 9 -3.01 8.57 2.13
CA LEU A 9 -2.30 7.40 2.64
C LEU A 9 -0.79 7.64 2.71
N VAL A 10 -0.28 8.70 2.07
CA VAL A 10 1.15 9.07 2.14
C VAL A 10 1.53 9.35 3.60
N GLY A 11 2.61 8.71 4.05
CA GLY A 11 3.06 8.71 5.44
C GLY A 11 2.35 7.69 6.35
N TYR A 12 1.46 6.85 5.83
CA TYR A 12 0.88 5.75 6.61
C TYR A 12 1.90 4.63 6.76
N ALA A 13 1.94 4.04 7.94
CA ALA A 13 2.64 2.78 8.15
C ALA A 13 1.81 1.66 7.52
N PHE A 14 2.48 0.67 6.97
CA PHE A 14 1.79 -0.48 6.42
C PHE A 14 2.38 -1.81 6.88
N ARG A 15 1.58 -2.86 6.77
CA ARG A 15 1.98 -4.24 6.90
C ARG A 15 1.60 -5.00 5.63
N ALA A 16 2.61 -5.44 4.91
CA ALA A 16 2.48 -6.26 3.74
C ALA A 16 2.66 -7.73 4.11
N THR A 17 1.78 -8.61 3.63
CA THR A 17 1.95 -10.06 3.76
C THR A 17 2.31 -10.62 2.40
N THR A 18 3.42 -11.33 2.28
CA THR A 18 3.80 -12.05 1.06
C THR A 18 3.25 -13.48 1.10
N ALA A 19 3.21 -14.16 -0.05
CA ALA A 19 2.76 -15.56 -0.15
C ALA A 19 3.57 -16.53 0.73
N GLY A 20 4.82 -16.18 1.08
CA GLY A 20 5.67 -16.92 2.02
C GLY A 20 5.41 -16.65 3.50
N GLU A 21 4.24 -16.10 3.87
CA GLU A 21 3.85 -15.67 5.23
C GLU A 21 4.74 -14.58 5.86
N GLU A 22 5.62 -13.97 5.06
CA GLU A 22 6.54 -12.98 5.57
C GLU A 22 5.86 -11.61 5.65
N LYS A 23 5.84 -11.06 6.88
CA LYS A 23 5.21 -9.76 7.16
C LYS A 23 6.24 -8.65 7.00
N ARG A 24 6.22 -7.99 5.86
CA ARG A 24 7.01 -6.77 5.61
C ARG A 24 6.30 -5.57 6.20
N ARG A 25 7.08 -4.63 6.73
CA ARG A 25 6.58 -3.39 7.33
C ARG A 25 7.32 -2.22 6.71
N GLY A 26 6.59 -1.17 6.37
CA GLY A 26 7.16 0.01 5.75
C GLY A 26 6.23 1.20 5.87
N THR A 27 6.52 2.22 5.07
CA THR A 27 5.76 3.47 5.04
C THR A 27 5.41 3.82 3.60
N VAL A 28 4.22 4.36 3.39
CA VAL A 28 3.83 4.89 2.08
C VAL A 28 4.64 6.18 1.83
N SER A 29 5.59 6.15 0.90
CA SER A 29 6.38 7.33 0.53
C SER A 29 5.65 8.25 -0.45
N GLY A 30 4.71 7.71 -1.24
CA GLY A 30 4.06 8.46 -2.30
C GLY A 30 2.78 7.82 -2.82
N PHE A 31 2.08 8.56 -3.68
CA PHE A 31 0.87 8.11 -4.37
C PHE A 31 0.89 8.61 -5.81
N PHE A 32 0.58 7.71 -6.74
CA PHE A 32 0.54 7.93 -8.17
C PHE A 32 -0.87 7.67 -8.69
N ASP A 33 -1.56 8.73 -9.10
CA ASP A 33 -2.90 8.63 -9.66
C ASP A 33 -2.83 8.35 -11.18
N TYR A 34 -2.54 7.11 -11.56
CA TYR A 34 -2.64 6.75 -12.97
C TYR A 34 -4.12 6.55 -13.35
N PRO A 35 -4.54 7.07 -14.52
CA PRO A 35 -5.93 6.97 -14.97
C PRO A 35 -6.33 5.50 -15.10
N GLY A 36 -7.24 5.05 -14.24
CA GLY A 36 -7.74 3.66 -14.20
C GLY A 36 -6.86 2.68 -13.41
N ASN A 37 -5.70 3.10 -12.89
CA ASN A 37 -4.84 2.24 -12.07
C ASN A 37 -4.01 3.05 -11.05
N PRO A 38 -4.64 3.66 -10.04
CA PRO A 38 -3.91 4.37 -8.99
C PRO A 38 -2.92 3.43 -8.29
N CYS A 39 -1.70 3.90 -7.99
CA CYS A 39 -0.64 3.15 -7.34
C CYS A 39 -0.14 3.88 -6.08
N LEU A 40 0.18 3.13 -5.04
CA LEU A 40 0.88 3.60 -3.86
C LEU A 40 2.36 3.27 -3.98
N GLU A 41 3.20 4.23 -3.61
CA GLU A 41 4.64 3.99 -3.44
C GLU A 41 4.92 3.61 -2.00
N LEU A 42 5.51 2.43 -1.84
CA LEU A 42 5.75 1.78 -0.58
C LEU A 42 7.26 1.68 -0.38
N GLU A 43 7.77 2.28 0.69
CA GLU A 43 9.16 2.17 1.06
C GLU A 43 9.31 1.20 2.24
N PHE A 44 10.09 0.14 2.03
CA PHE A 44 10.42 -0.84 3.05
C PHE A 44 11.78 -1.47 2.75
N GLU A 45 12.57 -1.74 3.79
CA GLU A 45 13.87 -2.43 3.68
C GLU A 45 14.91 -1.75 2.77
N GLY A 46 14.76 -0.43 2.57
CA GLY A 46 15.62 0.32 1.66
C GLY A 46 15.25 0.18 0.19
N GLU A 47 14.13 -0.49 -0.12
CA GLU A 47 13.56 -0.61 -1.44
C GLU A 47 12.22 0.15 -1.52
N THR A 48 11.95 0.73 -2.68
CA THR A 48 10.67 1.38 -2.99
C THR A 48 9.92 0.54 -4.02
N LYS A 49 8.69 0.14 -3.72
CA LYS A 49 7.83 -0.61 -4.63
C LYS A 49 6.52 0.12 -4.90
N LEU A 50 5.98 -0.08 -6.10
CA LEU A 50 4.68 0.45 -6.49
C LEU A 50 3.63 -0.65 -6.38
N LEU A 51 2.65 -0.44 -5.51
CA LEU A 51 1.51 -1.33 -5.36
C LEU A 51 0.25 -0.66 -5.90
N PRO A 52 -0.46 -1.27 -6.86
CA PRO A 52 -1.76 -0.79 -7.27
C PRO A 52 -2.71 -0.67 -6.08
N LEU A 53 -3.36 0.50 -5.95
CA LEU A 53 -4.42 0.76 -5.00
C LEU A 53 -5.70 0.05 -5.46
N HIS A 54 -5.66 -1.28 -5.42
CA HIS A 54 -6.73 -2.16 -5.85
C HIS A 54 -7.21 -3.02 -4.67
N PRO A 55 -8.52 -3.24 -4.51
CA PRO A 55 -9.07 -4.04 -3.41
C PRO A 55 -8.59 -5.50 -3.37
N ASP A 56 -8.07 -6.05 -4.48
CA ASP A 56 -7.42 -7.38 -4.47
C ASP A 56 -6.18 -7.42 -3.57
N PHE A 57 -5.43 -6.34 -3.53
CA PHE A 57 -4.20 -6.26 -2.73
C PHE A 57 -4.47 -5.68 -1.36
N ILE A 58 -5.39 -4.72 -1.24
CA ILE A 58 -5.68 -4.04 0.01
C ILE A 58 -6.59 -4.93 0.87
N LEU A 59 -6.01 -5.51 1.91
CA LEU A 59 -6.76 -6.32 2.88
C LEU A 59 -7.59 -5.43 3.81
N SER A 60 -7.02 -4.31 4.27
CA SER A 60 -7.70 -3.38 5.16
C SER A 60 -7.00 -2.02 5.22
N VAL A 61 -7.76 -0.95 5.44
CA VAL A 61 -7.25 0.41 5.64
C VAL A 61 -7.78 0.96 6.96
N ASN A 62 -6.89 1.29 7.89
CA ASN A 62 -7.25 1.88 9.17
C ASN A 62 -6.77 3.34 9.26
N HIS A 63 -7.69 4.26 8.95
CA HIS A 63 -7.44 5.70 9.02
C HIS A 63 -7.24 6.24 10.44
N LYS A 64 -7.80 5.58 11.48
CA LYS A 64 -7.62 6.04 12.88
C LYS A 64 -6.20 5.84 13.36
N ASN A 65 -5.59 4.71 13.00
CA ASN A 65 -4.25 4.34 13.42
C ASN A 65 -3.18 4.64 12.36
N ARG A 66 -3.57 5.24 11.22
CA ARG A 66 -2.71 5.45 10.05
C ARG A 66 -1.97 4.19 9.62
N HIS A 67 -2.73 3.09 9.56
CA HIS A 67 -2.18 1.76 9.26
C HIS A 67 -2.85 1.17 8.01
N LEU A 68 -2.07 0.63 7.10
CA LEU A 68 -2.53 -0.13 5.93
C LEU A 68 -2.16 -1.60 6.05
N GLU A 69 -3.07 -2.50 5.70
CA GLU A 69 -2.78 -3.91 5.49
C GLU A 69 -3.02 -4.28 4.03
N PHE A 70 -2.03 -4.93 3.44
CA PHE A 70 -2.12 -5.42 2.07
C PHE A 70 -1.35 -6.72 1.87
N GLN A 71 -1.65 -7.38 0.78
CA GLN A 71 -1.00 -8.60 0.33
C GLN A 71 -0.15 -8.26 -0.89
N LEU A 72 1.15 -8.51 -0.79
CA LEU A 72 2.04 -8.36 -1.95
C LEU A 72 1.90 -9.61 -2.82
N PRO A 73 1.69 -9.46 -4.13
CA PRO A 73 1.76 -10.58 -5.04
C PRO A 73 3.18 -11.15 -5.04
N GLU A 74 3.27 -12.45 -5.33
CA GLU A 74 4.55 -13.13 -5.44
C GLU A 74 5.38 -12.49 -6.57
N GLY A 75 6.61 -12.09 -6.26
CA GLY A 75 7.52 -11.44 -7.23
C GLY A 75 7.48 -9.91 -7.27
N LEU A 76 6.69 -9.24 -6.40
CA LEU A 76 6.89 -7.81 -6.15
C LEU A 76 8.06 -7.60 -5.23
#